data_AF-A0A973LI95-F1
#
_entry.id   AF-A0A973LI95-F1
#
_cell.length_a   1.000
_cell.length_b   1.000
_cell.length_c   1.000
_cell.angle_alpha   90.00
_cell.angle_beta   90.00
_cell.angle_gamma   90.00
#
_symmetry.space_group_name_H-M   'P 1'
#
loop_
_entity.id
_entity.type
_entity.pdbx_description
1 polymer ?
#
loop_
_entity_poly.entity_id
_entity_poly.type
_entity_poly.pdbx_seq_one_letter_code
_entity_poly.pdbx_strand_id
1 'polypeptide(L)'
;MPAPDTLPPPQGYLWLNQAAGRLGVKPSTLRKWRLQRRGPASFKHAGKVIYRETAIQEYLDGCEASDSRSNPDLNPLLRPPQPRISGRRTAAA
;
A
#
# COMPACT_ATOMS: atom_id res chain seq x y z
N MET A 1 -7.07 -21.20 -9.28
CA MET A 1 -7.52 -20.21 -10.27
C MET A 1 -8.68 -19.42 -9.66
N PRO A 2 -8.54 -18.12 -9.33
CA PRO A 2 -9.69 -17.34 -8.84
C PRO A 2 -10.67 -17.11 -10.00
N ALA A 3 -11.96 -17.25 -9.73
CA ALA A 3 -13.03 -17.15 -10.71
C ALA A 3 -13.14 -15.73 -11.30
N PRO A 4 -13.41 -15.58 -12.61
CA PRO A 4 -13.71 -14.29 -13.20
C PRO A 4 -15.08 -13.84 -12.71
N ASP A 5 -15.04 -12.92 -11.76
CA ASP A 5 -15.97 -11.81 -11.63
C ASP A 5 -16.78 -11.57 -12.93
N THR A 6 -18.03 -12.06 -12.94
CA THR A 6 -18.86 -12.31 -14.15
C THR A 6 -19.37 -11.03 -14.84
N LEU A 7 -19.11 -9.85 -14.29
CA LEU A 7 -19.50 -8.58 -14.90
C LEU A 7 -18.24 -7.73 -15.12
N PRO A 8 -18.03 -7.18 -16.33
CA PRO A 8 -16.91 -6.29 -16.56
C PRO A 8 -17.07 -5.04 -15.68
N PRO A 9 -16.02 -4.59 -14.98
CA PRO A 9 -16.04 -3.27 -14.36
C PRO A 9 -16.29 -2.17 -15.41
N PRO A 10 -16.80 -1.00 -14.98
CA PRO A 10 -16.81 0.18 -15.83
C PRO A 10 -15.40 0.49 -16.35
N GLN A 11 -15.29 1.06 -17.55
CA GLN A 11 -13.99 1.41 -18.15
C GLN A 11 -13.12 2.23 -17.19
N GLY A 12 -11.86 1.82 -17.03
CA GLY A 12 -10.89 2.44 -16.11
C GLY A 12 -11.00 1.98 -14.65
N TYR A 13 -11.88 1.02 -14.34
CA TYR A 13 -12.01 0.41 -13.03
C TYR A 13 -11.69 -1.09 -13.07
N LEU A 14 -11.27 -1.61 -11.93
CA LEU A 14 -10.88 -3.00 -11.72
C LEU A 14 -11.57 -3.51 -10.46
N TRP A 15 -12.07 -4.75 -10.49
CA TRP A 15 -12.58 -5.37 -9.27
C TRP A 15 -11.43 -5.78 -8.36
N LEU A 16 -11.75 -6.09 -7.10
CA LEU A 16 -10.75 -6.45 -6.10
C LEU A 16 -9.81 -7.59 -6.55
N ASN A 17 -10.31 -8.62 -7.22
CA ASN A 17 -9.46 -9.72 -7.70
C ASN A 17 -8.58 -9.30 -8.87
N GLN A 18 -9.11 -8.49 -9.78
CA GLN A 18 -8.33 -7.95 -10.91
C GLN A 18 -7.25 -6.98 -10.44
N ALA A 19 -7.59 -6.09 -9.50
CA ALA A 19 -6.63 -5.18 -8.87
C ALA A 19 -5.55 -5.96 -8.11
N ALA A 20 -5.91 -7.04 -7.42
CA ALA A 20 -4.96 -7.94 -6.77
C ALA A 20 -3.98 -8.55 -7.78
N GLY A 21 -4.51 -9.05 -8.91
CA GLY A 21 -3.71 -9.59 -10.00
C GLY A 21 -2.76 -8.56 -10.62
N ARG A 22 -3.25 -7.33 -10.86
CA ARG A 22 -2.43 -6.22 -11.39
C ARG A 22 -1.32 -5.78 -10.44
N LEU A 23 -1.58 -5.76 -9.13
CA LEU A 23 -0.56 -5.47 -8.12
C LEU A 23 0.36 -6.67 -7.83
N GLY A 24 0.04 -7.87 -8.29
CA GLY A 24 0.75 -9.09 -7.88
C GLY A 24 0.57 -9.45 -6.39
N VAL A 25 -0.46 -8.92 -5.73
CA VAL A 25 -0.75 -9.17 -4.30
C VAL A 25 -1.93 -10.11 -4.13
N LYS A 26 -2.04 -10.71 -2.94
CA LYS A 26 -3.23 -11.50 -2.59
C LYS A 26 -4.44 -10.58 -2.35
N PRO A 27 -5.66 -11.00 -2.74
CA PRO A 27 -6.91 -10.28 -2.42
C PRO A 27 -7.07 -9.98 -0.92
N SER A 28 -6.58 -10.87 -0.06
CA SER A 28 -6.58 -10.69 1.39
C SER A 28 -5.67 -9.55 1.86
N THR A 29 -4.56 -9.28 1.16
CA THR A 29 -3.69 -8.13 1.42
C THR A 29 -4.43 -6.83 1.11
N LEU A 30 -5.12 -6.74 -0.02
CA LEU A 30 -5.94 -5.57 -0.37
C LEU A 30 -7.07 -5.33 0.65
N ARG A 31 -7.68 -6.39 1.18
CA ARG A 31 -8.66 -6.28 2.28
C ARG A 31 -8.03 -5.68 3.55
N LYS A 32 -6.81 -6.09 3.91
CA LYS A 32 -6.08 -5.54 5.06
C LYS A 32 -5.68 -4.08 4.86
N TRP A 33 -5.15 -3.74 3.69
CA TRP A 33 -4.82 -2.38 3.28
C TRP A 33 -6.01 -1.44 3.47
N ARG A 34 -7.18 -1.85 2.99
CA ARG A 34 -8.41 -1.11 3.19
C ARG A 34 -8.77 -0.86 4.66
N LEU A 35 -8.59 -1.86 5.52
CA LEU A 35 -8.84 -1.73 6.97
C LEU A 35 -7.86 -0.74 7.62
N GLN A 36 -6.59 -0.77 7.18
CA GLN A 36 -5.53 0.12 7.64
C GLN A 36 -5.59 1.52 7.00
N ARG A 37 -6.58 1.77 6.12
CA ARG A 37 -6.69 2.98 5.30
C ARG A 37 -5.40 3.30 4.52
N ARG A 38 -4.61 2.28 4.22
CA ARG A 38 -3.42 2.32 3.38
C ARG A 38 -3.76 1.64 2.08
N GLY A 39 -3.29 2.15 0.95
CA GLY A 39 -3.55 1.50 -0.34
C GLY A 39 -4.17 2.43 -1.39
N PRO A 40 -4.32 1.92 -2.61
CA PRO A 40 -4.91 2.67 -3.71
C PRO A 40 -6.37 3.01 -3.43
N ALA A 41 -6.84 4.15 -3.95
CA ALA A 41 -8.19 4.65 -3.73
C ALA A 41 -9.23 3.58 -4.09
N SER A 42 -10.00 3.15 -3.10
CA SER A 42 -11.00 2.07 -3.24
C SER A 42 -12.41 2.63 -3.05
N PHE A 43 -13.32 2.25 -3.95
CA PHE A 43 -14.72 2.67 -3.89
C PHE A 43 -15.66 1.47 -3.76
N LYS A 44 -16.79 1.64 -3.07
CA LYS A 44 -17.85 0.62 -3.05
C LYS A 44 -18.86 0.95 -4.14
N HIS A 45 -19.08 0.03 -5.08
CA HIS A 45 -20.11 0.15 -6.10
C HIS A 45 -20.98 -1.10 -6.08
N ALA A 46 -22.30 -0.93 -5.88
CA ALA A 46 -23.28 -2.01 -5.82
C ALA A 46 -22.89 -3.19 -4.88
N GLY A 47 -22.38 -2.88 -3.68
CA GLY A 47 -21.92 -3.89 -2.71
C GLY A 47 -20.57 -4.54 -3.01
N LYS A 48 -19.95 -4.25 -4.16
CA LYS A 48 -18.62 -4.72 -4.57
C LYS A 48 -17.56 -3.63 -4.38
N VAL A 49 -16.31 -4.06 -4.18
CA VAL A 49 -15.17 -3.14 -4.08
C VAL A 49 -14.54 -3.00 -5.45
N ILE A 50 -14.51 -1.77 -5.96
CA ILE A 50 -13.86 -1.40 -7.20
C ILE A 50 -12.65 -0.52 -6.89
N TYR A 51 -11.62 -0.66 -7.72
CA TYR A 51 -10.41 0.14 -7.72
C TYR A 51 -10.33 0.88 -9.04
N ARG A 52 -9.76 2.08 -9.05
CA ARG A 52 -9.46 2.79 -10.29
C ARG A 52 -8.07 2.35 -10.77
N GLU A 53 -7.91 2.13 -12.06
CA GLU A 53 -6.61 1.73 -12.62
C GLU A 53 -5.54 2.82 -12.37
N THR A 54 -5.90 4.09 -12.54
CA THR A 54 -5.00 5.22 -12.25
C THR A 54 -4.58 5.27 -10.79
N ALA A 55 -5.50 4.99 -9.86
CA ALA A 55 -5.21 5.01 -8.43
C ALA A 55 -4.27 3.88 -8.00
N ILE A 56 -4.28 2.75 -8.72
CA ILE A 56 -3.32 1.66 -8.53
C ILE A 56 -1.93 2.14 -8.94
N GLN A 57 -1.83 2.80 -10.10
CA GLN A 57 -0.57 3.33 -10.61
C GLN A 57 0.00 4.40 -9.67
N GLU A 58 -0.80 5.41 -9.31
CA GLU A 58 -0.41 6.46 -8.35
C GLU A 58 0.06 5.89 -7.00
N TYR A 59 -0.56 4.81 -6.54
CA TYR A 59 -0.14 4.13 -5.32
C TYR A 59 1.20 3.40 -5.49
N LEU A 60 1.43 2.76 -6.63
CA LEU A 60 2.73 2.15 -6.94
C LEU A 60 3.83 3.20 -7.02
N ASP A 61 3.59 4.32 -7.70
CA ASP A 61 4.50 5.47 -7.76
C ASP A 61 4.78 6.03 -6.36
N GLY A 62 3.76 6.18 -5.51
CA GLY A 62 3.94 6.60 -4.13
C GLY A 62 4.70 5.58 -3.26
N CYS A 63 4.48 4.28 -3.49
CA CYS A 63 5.24 3.21 -2.86
C CYS A 63 6.70 3.20 -3.31
N GLU A 64 6.97 3.38 -4.60
CA GLU A 64 8.32 3.48 -5.16
C GLU A 64 9.07 4.68 -4.56
N ALA A 65 8.41 5.84 -4.46
CA ALA A 65 8.96 7.02 -3.81
C ALA A 65 9.22 6.82 -2.30
N SER A 66 8.35 6.06 -1.62
CA SER A 66 8.42 5.84 -0.17
C SER A 66 9.35 4.70 0.25
N ASP A 67 9.57 3.68 -0.58
CA ASP A 67 10.33 2.47 -0.20
C ASP A 67 11.83 2.75 0.05
N SER A 68 12.30 3.99 -0.17
CA SER A 68 13.59 4.48 0.34
C SER A 68 14.84 3.74 -0.18
N ARG A 69 14.68 2.65 -0.95
CA ARG A 69 15.77 1.95 -1.65
C ARG A 69 16.06 2.53 -3.03
N SER A 70 15.06 3.12 -3.68
CA SER A 70 15.21 3.80 -4.98
C SER A 70 15.42 5.31 -4.86
N ASN A 71 15.16 5.88 -3.68
CA ASN A 71 15.38 7.29 -3.42
C ASN A 71 16.75 7.48 -2.74
N PRO A 72 17.78 8.01 -3.43
CA PRO A 72 19.12 8.15 -2.87
C PRO A 72 19.16 9.06 -1.62
N ASP A 73 18.16 9.92 -1.44
CA ASP A 73 18.05 10.84 -0.30
C ASP A 73 17.67 10.15 1.03
N LEU A 74 17.05 8.95 0.97
CA LEU A 74 16.67 8.15 2.14
C LEU A 74 17.54 6.90 2.32
N ASN A 75 18.71 6.86 1.66
CA ASN A 75 19.64 5.75 1.75
C ASN A 75 20.12 5.56 3.20
N PRO A 76 19.91 4.40 3.83
CA PRO A 76 20.31 4.16 5.23
C PRO A 76 21.84 4.24 5.44
N LEU A 77 22.64 4.19 4.36
CA LEU A 77 24.10 4.39 4.41
C LEU A 77 24.50 5.86 4.57
N LEU A 78 23.61 6.81 4.26
CA LEU A 78 23.83 8.25 4.44
C LEU A 78 23.26 8.77 5.76
N ARG A 79 22.52 7.94 6.52
CA ARG A 79 22.02 8.35 7.84
C ARG A 79 23.18 8.42 8.83
N PRO A 80 23.45 9.59 9.45
CA PRO A 80 24.43 9.66 10.52
C PRO A 80 23.99 8.73 11.67
N PRO A 81 24.94 8.03 12.34
CA PRO A 81 24.63 7.14 13.45
C PRO A 81 23.86 7.90 14.53
N GLN A 82 22.61 7.52 14.77
CA GLN A 82 21.81 8.16 15.79
C GLN A 82 22.28 7.69 17.18
N PRO A 83 22.67 8.62 18.07
CA PRO A 83 23.13 8.25 19.40
C PRO A 83 21.97 7.56 20.13
N ARG A 84 22.23 6.35 20.61
CA ARG A 84 21.28 5.61 21.42
C ARG A 84 21.05 6.41 22.71
N ILE A 85 19.87 7.00 22.86
CA ILE A 85 19.45 7.60 24.12
C ILE A 85 19.28 6.45 25.12
N SER A 86 20.35 6.19 25.87
CA SER A 86 20.32 5.36 27.06
C SER A 86 19.44 6.10 28.08
N GLY A 87 18.22 5.61 28.26
CA GLY A 87 17.31 6.10 29.27
C GLY A 87 17.92 5.90 30.66
N ARG A 88 18.64 6.90 31.16
CA ARG A 88 19.10 6.96 32.54
C ARG A 88 17.85 7.14 33.41
N ARG A 89 17.34 6.04 33.96
CA ARG A 89 16.37 6.09 35.07
C ARG A 89 17.07 6.69 36.28
N THR A 90 17.10 8.01 36.40
CA THR A 90 17.38 8.69 37.66
C THR A 90 16.16 8.53 38.55
N ALA A 91 16.21 7.57 39.49
CA ALA A 91 15.39 7.59 40.68
C ALA A 91 16.15 8.43 41.72
N ALA A 92 15.61 9.60 42.05
CA ALA A 92 16.11 10.49 43.08
C ALA A 92 15.22 10.36 44.32
N ALA A 93 15.91 10.28 45.48
CA ALA A 93 15.52 10.59 46.86
C ALA A 93 14.31 9.87 47.46
#